data_AF-F4FY18-F1
#
_entry.id   AF-F4FY18-F1
#
_cell.length_a   1.000
_cell.length_b   1.000
_cell.length_c   1.000
_cell.angle_alpha   90.00
_cell.angle_beta   90.00
_cell.angle_gamma   90.00
#
_symmetry.space_group_name_H-M   'P 1'
#
loop_
_entity.id
_entity.type
_entity.pdbx_description
1 polymer ?
#
loop_
_entity_poly.entity_id
_entity_poly.type
_entity_poly.pdbx_seq_one_letter_code
_entity_poly.pdbx_strand_id
1 'polypeptide(L)'
;MDLRERFLLNASTLMKEGVHPSIILSGCQRTDQDNVVLFKRELGEVELCLKLGNSPDKSCDFFYPSTKEGLHTRKVKISSNVVAGKEGLLFVDVLYPENNKNILRAQLQNLITIWGIKKYEMETIEGIAGFIWGDIYEERKVSEGMYVGMINRPGGLISTKILYRALNGAMDYFLKRGVDVTELRRMSDETMKRAALTLTLDENVYPVNLTRRGLSYLPTLFKKLGVSVRLEIPSPWYADLLDVVPFTKDFVQSENLFLLIGEKNEVESALSKGERIGFPSFLIGRTGSREDSSIIVKRK
;
A
#
# COMPACT_ATOMS: atom_id res chain seq x y z
N MET A 1 -24.73 7.43 -20.78
CA MET A 1 -24.66 7.74 -19.34
C MET A 1 -23.52 8.72 -19.14
N ASP A 2 -23.81 9.87 -18.56
CA ASP A 2 -22.81 10.89 -18.22
C ASP A 2 -21.82 10.34 -17.18
N LEU A 3 -20.56 10.81 -17.16
CA LEU A 3 -19.54 10.29 -16.23
C LEU A 3 -19.95 10.48 -14.76
N ARG A 4 -20.60 11.60 -14.45
CA ARG A 4 -21.08 11.90 -13.09
C ARG A 4 -22.26 11.01 -12.72
N GLU A 5 -23.16 10.77 -13.66
CA GLU A 5 -24.30 9.85 -13.48
C GLU A 5 -23.81 8.42 -13.18
N ARG A 6 -22.82 7.94 -13.95
CA ARG A 6 -22.16 6.65 -13.70
C ARG A 6 -21.53 6.58 -12.32
N PHE A 7 -20.80 7.63 -11.94
CA PHE A 7 -20.15 7.71 -10.63
C PHE A 7 -21.17 7.59 -9.50
N LEU A 8 -22.28 8.34 -9.55
CA LEU A 8 -23.31 8.32 -8.52
C LEU A 8 -24.01 6.96 -8.44
N LEU A 9 -24.33 6.35 -9.58
CA LEU A 9 -24.93 5.02 -9.64
C LEU A 9 -24.03 3.98 -8.98
N ASN A 10 -22.75 3.94 -9.38
CA ASN A 10 -21.81 2.94 -8.87
C ASN A 10 -21.41 3.20 -7.41
N ALA A 11 -21.24 4.46 -6.99
CA ALA A 11 -21.02 4.80 -5.59
C ALA A 11 -22.20 4.33 -4.73
N SER A 12 -23.44 4.50 -5.20
CA SER A 12 -24.64 3.99 -4.52
C SER A 12 -24.60 2.47 -4.38
N THR A 13 -24.24 1.74 -5.44
CA THR A 13 -24.08 0.29 -5.41
C THR A 13 -23.03 -0.15 -4.40
N LEU A 14 -21.83 0.45 -4.44
CA LEU A 14 -20.74 0.13 -3.50
C LEU A 14 -21.13 0.38 -2.04
N MET A 15 -21.86 1.46 -1.76
CA MET A 15 -22.37 1.73 -0.41
C MET A 15 -23.36 0.67 0.07
N LYS A 16 -24.20 0.14 -0.83
CA LYS A 16 -25.11 -0.99 -0.52
C LYS A 16 -24.34 -2.29 -0.31
N GLU A 17 -23.21 -2.47 -0.99
CA GLU A 17 -22.31 -3.61 -0.83
C GLU A 17 -21.47 -3.57 0.46
N GLY A 18 -21.52 -2.49 1.22
CA GLY A 18 -20.83 -2.37 2.51
C GLY A 18 -19.71 -1.33 2.54
N VAL A 19 -19.39 -0.69 1.41
CA VAL A 19 -18.27 0.27 1.35
C VAL A 19 -18.69 1.59 1.99
N HIS A 20 -17.93 2.03 3.00
CA HIS A 20 -18.22 3.32 3.65
C HIS A 20 -17.92 4.52 2.72
N PRO A 21 -18.76 5.59 2.74
CA PRO A 21 -18.54 6.78 1.92
C PRO A 21 -17.16 7.43 2.12
N SER A 22 -16.58 7.37 3.32
CA SER A 22 -15.25 7.94 3.59
C SER A 22 -14.12 7.27 2.81
N ILE A 23 -14.23 5.97 2.51
CA ILE A 23 -13.26 5.26 1.67
C ILE A 23 -13.41 5.70 0.21
N ILE A 24 -14.66 5.84 -0.26
CA ILE A 24 -14.98 6.36 -1.59
C ILE A 24 -14.48 7.80 -1.76
N LEU A 25 -14.65 8.65 -0.75
CA LEU A 25 -14.39 10.10 -0.86
C LEU A 25 -12.97 10.51 -0.48
N SER A 26 -12.30 9.75 0.39
CA SER A 26 -11.01 10.14 0.99
C SER A 26 -10.00 9.00 1.18
N GLY A 27 -10.36 7.73 0.93
CA GLY A 27 -9.46 6.58 1.16
C GLY A 27 -8.98 6.51 2.62
N CYS A 28 -9.91 6.50 3.57
CA CYS A 28 -9.60 6.52 5.00
C CYS A 28 -9.16 5.14 5.52
N GLN A 29 -7.89 4.78 5.37
CA GLN A 29 -7.30 3.77 6.23
C GLN A 29 -6.69 4.38 7.48
N ARG A 30 -6.80 3.65 8.59
CA ARG A 30 -6.20 4.01 9.87
C ARG A 30 -4.71 3.71 9.84
N THR A 31 -3.90 4.69 10.18
CA THR A 31 -2.43 4.67 10.04
C THR A 31 -1.70 4.23 11.31
N ASP A 32 -2.42 3.73 12.32
CA ASP A 32 -1.91 3.53 13.68
C ASP A 32 -1.71 2.05 14.08
N GLN A 33 -1.91 1.09 13.18
CA GLN A 33 -1.79 -0.34 13.49
C GLN A 33 -0.92 -1.08 12.45
N ASP A 34 -0.16 -2.08 12.91
CA ASP A 34 0.65 -2.95 12.06
C ASP A 34 -0.28 -3.97 11.35
N ASN A 35 -0.38 -3.85 10.02
CA ASN A 35 -1.25 -4.71 9.19
C ASN A 35 -0.64 -6.09 8.91
N VAL A 36 0.62 -6.30 9.31
CA VAL A 36 1.36 -7.55 9.15
C VAL A 36 2.02 -7.90 10.47
N VAL A 37 1.83 -9.14 10.90
CA VAL A 37 2.44 -9.69 12.11
C VAL A 37 3.31 -10.88 11.73
N LEU A 38 4.55 -10.87 12.23
CA LEU A 38 5.54 -11.89 11.98
C LEU A 38 5.74 -12.71 13.25
N PHE A 39 5.51 -14.02 13.16
CA PHE A 39 5.62 -14.95 14.28
C PHE A 39 6.78 -15.91 14.08
N LYS A 40 7.56 -16.10 15.15
CA LYS A 40 8.77 -16.93 15.13
C LYS A 40 8.67 -18.02 16.18
N ARG A 41 8.95 -19.26 15.77
CA ARG A 41 9.46 -20.37 16.61
C ARG A 41 8.60 -20.81 17.81
N GLU A 42 7.46 -20.18 18.08
CA GLU A 42 6.48 -20.67 19.03
C GLU A 42 5.43 -21.50 18.30
N LEU A 43 5.37 -22.80 18.59
CA LEU A 43 4.25 -23.63 18.18
C LEU A 43 2.99 -23.06 18.84
N GLY A 44 1.97 -22.74 18.05
CA GLY A 44 0.79 -22.07 18.56
C GLY A 44 -0.19 -21.67 17.47
N GLU A 45 -1.09 -20.77 17.85
CA GLU A 45 -2.11 -20.22 16.98
C GLU A 45 -2.11 -18.71 17.11
N VAL A 46 -2.21 -18.04 15.97
CA VAL A 46 -2.38 -16.59 15.90
C VAL A 46 -3.81 -16.31 15.52
N GLU A 47 -4.47 -15.47 16.29
CA GLU A 47 -5.76 -14.92 15.90
C GLU A 47 -5.53 -13.56 15.24
N LEU A 48 -5.79 -13.49 13.94
CA LEU A 48 -5.99 -12.24 13.24
C LEU A 48 -7.43 -11.78 13.49
N CYS A 49 -7.63 -10.51 13.76
CA CYS A 49 -8.95 -9.95 13.93
C CYS A 49 -9.18 -8.82 12.91
N LEU A 50 -10.38 -8.77 12.33
CA LEU A 50 -10.84 -7.67 11.49
C LEU A 50 -12.24 -7.23 11.92
N LYS A 51 -12.40 -5.95 12.22
CA LYS A 51 -13.70 -5.33 12.51
C LYS A 51 -14.13 -4.45 11.35
N LEU A 52 -15.28 -4.76 10.77
CA LEU A 52 -16.04 -3.88 9.89
C LEU A 52 -16.98 -3.02 10.73
N GLY A 53 -17.04 -1.72 10.45
CA GLY A 53 -18.06 -0.85 11.04
C GLY A 53 -17.95 0.62 10.67
N ASN A 54 -18.86 1.43 11.17
CA ASN A 54 -18.94 2.85 10.81
C ASN A 54 -18.05 3.77 11.67
N SER A 55 -17.58 3.30 12.82
CA SER A 55 -16.86 4.10 13.82
C SER A 55 -15.63 3.35 14.33
N PRO A 56 -14.49 4.02 14.55
CA PRO A 56 -13.27 3.38 15.04
C PRO A 56 -13.52 2.55 16.30
N ASP A 57 -13.22 1.27 16.22
CA ASP A 57 -13.31 0.32 17.32
C ASP A 57 -11.89 -0.13 17.74
N LYS A 58 -11.71 -0.44 19.02
CA LYS A 58 -10.47 -0.99 19.60
C LYS A 58 -10.63 -2.45 20.04
N SER A 59 -11.80 -3.05 19.85
CA SER A 59 -12.07 -4.47 20.13
C SER A 59 -11.19 -5.42 19.30
N CYS A 60 -10.55 -4.89 18.27
CA CYS A 60 -9.85 -5.63 17.24
C CYS A 60 -8.59 -4.89 16.82
N ASP A 61 -7.59 -5.63 16.35
CA ASP A 61 -6.29 -5.12 15.94
C ASP A 61 -6.29 -4.53 14.51
N PHE A 62 -7.38 -4.67 13.76
CA PHE A 62 -7.65 -3.89 12.56
C PHE A 62 -9.12 -3.53 12.43
N PHE A 63 -9.37 -2.26 12.13
CA PHE A 63 -10.69 -1.71 11.87
C PHE A 63 -10.76 -1.18 10.45
N TYR A 64 -11.71 -1.69 9.68
CA TYR A 64 -12.00 -1.22 8.33
C TYR A 64 -13.35 -0.47 8.30
N PRO A 65 -13.36 0.81 7.90
CA PRO A 65 -14.60 1.57 7.77
C PRO A 65 -15.57 0.88 6.80
N SER A 66 -16.81 0.64 7.20
CA SER A 66 -17.79 -0.08 6.40
C SER A 66 -19.20 0.34 6.82
N THR A 67 -20.16 0.33 5.88
CA THR A 67 -21.59 0.48 6.22
C THR A 67 -22.19 -0.81 6.79
N LYS A 68 -21.51 -1.95 6.59
CA LYS A 68 -21.79 -3.23 7.25
C LYS A 68 -21.00 -3.33 8.56
N GLU A 69 -21.65 -3.87 9.58
CA GLU A 69 -21.03 -4.20 10.87
C GLU A 69 -20.67 -5.69 10.91
N GLY A 70 -19.46 -6.02 11.36
CA GLY A 70 -19.04 -7.42 11.47
C GLY A 70 -17.71 -7.57 12.18
N LEU A 71 -17.61 -8.56 13.07
CA LEU A 71 -16.34 -8.98 13.67
C LEU A 71 -15.94 -10.29 13.02
N HIS A 72 -14.75 -10.33 12.44
CA HIS A 72 -14.22 -11.47 11.74
C HIS A 72 -12.90 -11.84 12.36
N THR A 73 -12.71 -13.11 12.70
CA THR A 73 -11.44 -13.60 13.22
C THR A 73 -10.93 -14.75 12.38
N ARG A 74 -9.61 -14.84 12.25
CA ARG A 74 -8.94 -15.93 11.56
C ARG A 74 -7.83 -16.49 12.40
N LYS A 75 -7.95 -17.76 12.72
CA LYS A 75 -6.95 -18.55 13.42
C LYS A 75 -5.95 -19.15 12.42
N VAL A 76 -4.70 -18.80 12.57
CA VAL A 76 -3.58 -19.26 11.73
C VAL A 76 -2.66 -20.13 12.58
N LYS A 77 -2.48 -21.39 12.19
CA LYS A 77 -1.57 -22.31 12.88
C LYS A 77 -0.12 -21.95 12.58
N ILE A 78 0.71 -21.84 13.61
CA ILE A 78 2.14 -21.59 13.48
C ILE A 78 2.87 -22.94 13.43
N SER A 79 3.39 -23.30 12.26
CA SER A 79 4.22 -24.50 12.07
C SER A 79 5.71 -24.24 12.33
N SER A 80 6.18 -23.03 11.98
CA SER A 80 7.59 -22.62 12.08
C SER A 80 7.74 -21.09 12.12
N ASN A 81 7.91 -20.46 10.96
CA ASN A 81 7.93 -19.01 10.76
C ASN A 81 6.74 -18.65 9.88
N VAL A 82 5.74 -17.98 10.46
CA VAL A 82 4.53 -17.59 9.75
C VAL A 82 4.46 -16.07 9.69
N VAL A 83 4.12 -15.54 8.52
CA VAL A 83 3.61 -14.18 8.40
C VAL A 83 2.11 -14.27 8.21
N ALA A 84 1.42 -13.48 8.99
CA ALA A 84 -0.02 -13.35 8.92
C ALA A 84 -0.33 -11.86 8.85
N GLY A 85 -1.19 -11.48 7.92
CA GLY A 85 -1.55 -10.10 7.65
C GLY A 85 -3.03 -9.96 7.39
N LYS A 86 -3.49 -8.73 7.52
CA LYS A 86 -4.89 -8.34 7.31
C LYS A 86 -4.92 -6.96 6.71
N GLU A 87 -5.85 -6.77 5.80
CA GLU A 87 -5.94 -5.51 5.07
C GLU A 87 -7.33 -5.29 4.52
N GLY A 88 -7.64 -4.03 4.29
CA GLY A 88 -8.82 -3.60 3.57
C GLY A 88 -8.47 -2.91 2.27
N LEU A 89 -9.47 -2.60 1.45
CA LEU A 89 -9.25 -1.71 0.31
C LEU A 89 -8.76 -0.35 0.81
N LEU A 90 -7.51 -0.02 0.51
CA LEU A 90 -6.94 1.32 0.73
C LEU A 90 -7.73 2.40 -0.02
N PHE A 91 -8.36 2.01 -1.12
CA PHE A 91 -9.12 2.85 -2.03
C PHE A 91 -10.02 1.99 -2.90
N VAL A 92 -11.01 2.64 -3.50
CA VAL A 92 -12.07 1.99 -4.25
C VAL A 92 -12.12 2.57 -5.66
N ASP A 93 -12.16 1.70 -6.65
CA ASP A 93 -12.54 2.02 -8.02
C ASP A 93 -14.06 2.15 -8.08
N VAL A 94 -14.54 3.40 -8.11
CA VAL A 94 -15.96 3.72 -8.14
C VAL A 94 -16.49 3.64 -9.57
N LEU A 95 -15.65 3.91 -10.56
CA LEU A 95 -16.06 3.88 -11.96
C LEU A 95 -16.15 2.43 -12.48
N TYR A 96 -15.30 1.55 -11.97
CA TYR A 96 -15.23 0.13 -12.31
C TYR A 96 -15.20 -0.74 -11.03
N PRO A 97 -16.34 -0.86 -10.31
CA PRO A 97 -16.44 -1.59 -9.05
C PRO A 97 -15.88 -3.02 -9.06
N GLU A 98 -15.96 -3.69 -10.19
CA GLU A 98 -15.44 -5.04 -10.42
C GLU A 98 -13.92 -5.15 -10.20
N ASN A 99 -13.18 -4.05 -10.36
CA ASN A 99 -11.72 -4.01 -10.19
C ASN A 99 -11.31 -4.07 -8.71
N ASN A 100 -12.21 -3.69 -7.79
CA ASN A 100 -11.92 -3.67 -6.35
C ASN A 100 -11.48 -5.03 -5.82
N LYS A 101 -12.08 -6.13 -6.31
CA LYS A 101 -11.66 -7.48 -5.93
C LYS A 101 -10.19 -7.76 -6.28
N ASN A 102 -9.73 -7.28 -7.44
CA ASN A 102 -8.33 -7.45 -7.87
C ASN A 102 -7.39 -6.55 -7.08
N ILE A 103 -7.82 -5.31 -6.79
CA ILE A 103 -7.08 -4.38 -5.94
C ILE A 103 -6.87 -4.97 -4.54
N LEU A 104 -7.93 -5.47 -3.89
CA LEU A 104 -7.84 -6.11 -2.57
C LEU A 104 -6.90 -7.32 -2.60
N ARG A 105 -7.06 -8.19 -3.61
CA ARG A 105 -6.20 -9.37 -3.78
C ARG A 105 -4.74 -8.95 -3.91
N ALA A 106 -4.43 -8.00 -4.77
CA ALA A 106 -3.07 -7.49 -4.95
C ALA A 106 -2.54 -6.84 -3.67
N GLN A 107 -3.36 -6.10 -2.93
CA GLN A 107 -2.99 -5.53 -1.64
C GLN A 107 -2.60 -6.61 -0.62
N LEU A 108 -3.46 -7.61 -0.42
CA LEU A 108 -3.18 -8.74 0.47
C LEU A 108 -1.92 -9.49 0.02
N GLN A 109 -1.81 -9.90 -1.25
CA GLN A 109 -0.64 -10.63 -1.76
C GLN A 109 0.66 -9.87 -1.56
N ASN A 110 0.64 -8.56 -1.79
CA ASN A 110 1.83 -7.74 -1.64
C ASN A 110 2.25 -7.62 -0.16
N LEU A 111 1.33 -7.67 0.81
CA LEU A 111 1.69 -7.63 2.24
C LEU A 111 2.59 -8.78 2.69
N ILE A 112 2.50 -9.93 2.03
CA ILE A 112 3.34 -11.09 2.37
C ILE A 112 4.44 -11.36 1.34
N THR A 113 4.23 -10.96 0.09
CA THR A 113 5.25 -11.10 -0.97
C THR A 113 6.51 -10.38 -0.55
N ILE A 114 6.34 -9.21 0.09
CA ILE A 114 7.48 -8.47 0.62
C ILE A 114 8.36 -9.41 1.46
N TRP A 115 7.80 -10.32 2.26
CA TRP A 115 8.53 -11.31 3.07
C TRP A 115 9.07 -12.54 2.30
N GLY A 116 9.06 -12.51 0.96
CA GLY A 116 9.57 -13.59 0.11
C GLY A 116 8.72 -14.87 0.14
N ILE A 117 7.46 -14.76 0.57
CA ILE A 117 6.54 -15.91 0.72
C ILE A 117 6.00 -16.31 -0.65
N LYS A 118 6.32 -17.53 -1.08
CA LYS A 118 5.87 -18.08 -2.38
C LYS A 118 4.56 -18.87 -2.29
N LYS A 119 4.27 -19.44 -1.12
CA LYS A 119 3.06 -20.21 -0.85
C LYS A 119 2.29 -19.57 0.28
N TYR A 120 1.06 -19.20 -0.01
CA TYR A 120 0.22 -18.49 0.93
C TYR A 120 -1.25 -18.81 0.70
N GLU A 121 -2.03 -18.56 1.73
CA GLU A 121 -3.47 -18.67 1.75
C GLU A 121 -4.06 -17.28 2.00
N MET A 122 -5.26 -17.06 1.49
CA MET A 122 -5.96 -15.78 1.59
C MET A 122 -7.45 -16.02 1.77
N GLU A 123 -8.06 -15.17 2.58
CA GLU A 123 -9.50 -15.15 2.81
C GLU A 123 -10.01 -13.71 2.63
N THR A 124 -11.06 -13.53 1.83
CA THR A 124 -11.66 -12.20 1.60
C THR A 124 -13.04 -12.12 2.25
N ILE A 125 -13.32 -11.00 2.88
CA ILE A 125 -14.57 -10.68 3.59
C ILE A 125 -15.29 -9.61 2.77
N GLU A 126 -16.47 -9.96 2.26
CA GLU A 126 -17.35 -9.06 1.49
C GLU A 126 -16.67 -8.37 0.28
N GLY A 127 -15.50 -8.86 -0.15
CA GLY A 127 -14.71 -8.23 -1.21
C GLY A 127 -14.06 -6.88 -0.87
N ILE A 128 -14.16 -6.43 0.38
CA ILE A 128 -13.67 -5.11 0.84
C ILE A 128 -12.48 -5.21 1.79
N ALA A 129 -12.30 -6.36 2.44
CA ALA A 129 -11.18 -6.62 3.32
C ALA A 129 -10.85 -8.11 3.38
N GLY A 130 -9.79 -8.48 4.10
CA GLY A 130 -9.42 -9.89 4.21
C GLY A 130 -8.17 -10.16 5.05
N PHE A 131 -7.85 -11.44 5.09
CA PHE A 131 -6.70 -12.03 5.76
C PHE A 131 -5.79 -12.68 4.73
N ILE A 132 -4.51 -12.75 5.05
CA ILE A 132 -3.52 -13.48 4.26
C ILE A 132 -2.44 -14.03 5.17
N TRP A 133 -1.96 -15.24 4.89
CA TRP A 133 -0.88 -15.84 5.68
C TRP A 133 -0.05 -16.80 4.84
N GLY A 134 1.19 -17.02 5.25
CA GLY A 134 2.06 -18.02 4.65
C GLY A 134 3.34 -18.21 5.45
N ASP A 135 4.05 -19.29 5.12
CA ASP A 135 5.30 -19.65 5.77
C ASP A 135 6.48 -18.89 5.15
N ILE A 136 7.34 -18.33 5.99
CA ILE A 136 8.65 -17.82 5.58
C ILE A 136 9.68 -18.94 5.69
N TYR A 137 10.35 -19.23 4.58
CA TYR A 137 11.42 -20.22 4.56
C TYR A 137 12.64 -19.80 5.40
N GLU A 138 13.06 -18.53 5.31
CA GLU A 138 14.23 -18.03 6.04
C GLU A 138 14.08 -16.54 6.38
N GLU A 139 14.36 -16.16 7.64
CA GLU A 139 14.45 -14.76 8.02
C GLU A 139 15.77 -14.16 7.52
N ARG A 140 15.68 -13.10 6.71
CA ARG A 140 16.87 -12.41 6.20
C ARG A 140 17.40 -11.43 7.22
N LYS A 141 18.73 -11.43 7.38
CA LYS A 141 19.44 -10.48 8.23
C LYS A 141 19.95 -9.35 7.36
N VAL A 142 19.69 -8.13 7.81
CA VAL A 142 20.32 -6.95 7.25
C VAL A 142 21.72 -6.81 7.83
N SER A 143 22.71 -6.59 6.97
CA SER A 143 24.11 -6.41 7.36
C SER A 143 24.69 -5.15 6.71
N GLU A 144 25.88 -4.76 7.13
CA GLU A 144 26.61 -3.64 6.55
C GLU A 144 26.98 -3.91 5.08
N GLY A 145 26.90 -2.87 4.24
CA GLY A 145 27.29 -2.95 2.82
C GLY A 145 26.17 -3.41 1.88
N MET A 146 25.02 -3.84 2.41
CA MET A 146 23.84 -4.18 1.62
C MET A 146 23.25 -2.96 0.92
N TYR A 147 22.70 -3.18 -0.27
CA TYR A 147 22.06 -2.15 -1.08
C TYR A 147 20.61 -1.95 -0.65
N VAL A 148 20.11 -0.73 -0.83
CA VAL A 148 18.73 -0.37 -0.56
C VAL A 148 18.08 0.11 -1.85
N GLY A 149 17.08 -0.64 -2.32
CA GLY A 149 16.19 -0.28 -3.40
C GLY A 149 14.85 0.23 -2.87
N MET A 150 14.14 0.99 -3.70
CA MET A 150 12.79 1.47 -3.45
C MET A 150 11.92 1.18 -4.68
N ILE A 151 10.83 0.45 -4.48
CA ILE A 151 9.76 0.32 -5.46
C ILE A 151 8.61 1.22 -5.00
N ASN A 152 8.27 2.20 -5.82
CA ASN A 152 7.07 3.00 -5.62
C ASN A 152 5.87 2.23 -6.18
N ARG A 153 5.11 1.57 -5.31
CA ARG A 153 3.79 1.09 -5.72
C ARG A 153 2.91 2.33 -5.82
N PRO A 154 2.23 2.56 -6.95
CA PRO A 154 1.61 3.83 -7.25
C PRO A 154 0.72 4.30 -6.12
N GLY A 155 1.29 5.24 -5.38
CA GLY A 155 0.65 6.09 -4.41
C GLY A 155 -0.07 7.28 -5.02
N GLY A 156 -0.04 7.36 -6.34
CA GLY A 156 -0.69 8.38 -7.15
C GLY A 156 -2.21 8.33 -7.15
N LEU A 157 -2.85 8.01 -6.02
CA LEU A 157 -4.30 8.14 -5.86
C LEU A 157 -4.74 9.61 -5.89
N ILE A 158 -3.80 10.55 -6.00
CA ILE A 158 -4.07 11.98 -6.17
C ILE A 158 -5.04 12.19 -7.33
N SER A 159 -4.77 11.62 -8.51
CA SER A 159 -5.61 11.76 -9.69
C SER A 159 -7.02 11.21 -9.42
N THR A 160 -7.13 10.02 -8.82
CA THR A 160 -8.40 9.41 -8.43
C THR A 160 -9.16 10.26 -7.41
N LYS A 161 -8.51 10.71 -6.33
CA LYS A 161 -9.12 11.54 -5.29
C LYS A 161 -9.64 12.84 -5.86
N ILE A 162 -8.88 13.46 -6.74
CA ILE A 162 -9.27 14.70 -7.42
C ILE A 162 -10.45 14.45 -8.35
N LEU A 163 -10.41 13.38 -9.16
CA LEU A 163 -11.50 12.99 -10.02
C LEU A 163 -12.78 12.74 -9.22
N TYR A 164 -12.72 12.00 -8.11
CA TYR A 164 -13.89 11.71 -7.29
C TYR A 164 -14.43 12.96 -6.61
N ARG A 165 -13.56 13.87 -6.14
CA ARG A 165 -14.00 15.16 -5.62
C ARG A 165 -14.67 16.01 -6.71
N ALA A 166 -14.13 16.01 -7.92
CA ALA A 166 -14.72 16.71 -9.06
C ALA A 166 -16.13 16.15 -9.37
N LEU A 167 -16.26 14.83 -9.45
CA LEU A 167 -17.53 14.13 -9.70
C LEU A 167 -18.53 14.30 -8.55
N ASN A 168 -18.06 14.46 -7.32
CA ASN A 168 -18.86 14.72 -6.13
C ASN A 168 -19.16 16.22 -5.89
N GLY A 169 -19.29 17.00 -6.96
CA GLY A 169 -19.79 18.37 -6.90
C GLY A 169 -18.73 19.47 -6.91
N ALA A 170 -17.43 19.15 -7.00
CA ALA A 170 -16.37 20.15 -7.15
C ALA A 170 -15.92 20.37 -8.61
N MET A 171 -16.65 19.85 -9.61
CA MET A 171 -16.26 19.91 -11.03
C MET A 171 -15.90 21.33 -11.49
N ASP A 172 -16.77 22.31 -11.21
CA ASP A 172 -16.57 23.71 -11.61
C ASP A 172 -15.32 24.33 -10.98
N TYR A 173 -14.97 23.92 -9.76
CA TYR A 173 -13.77 24.40 -9.06
C TYR A 173 -12.49 23.98 -9.79
N PHE A 174 -12.47 22.76 -10.33
CA PHE A 174 -11.34 22.20 -11.07
C PHE A 174 -11.26 22.76 -12.48
N LEU A 175 -12.39 22.82 -13.20
CA LEU A 175 -12.45 23.37 -14.55
C LEU A 175 -11.98 24.83 -14.62
N LYS A 176 -12.39 25.68 -13.65
CA LYS A 176 -11.94 27.09 -13.55
C LYS A 176 -10.44 27.25 -13.36
N ARG A 177 -9.72 26.19 -13.00
CA ARG A 177 -8.27 26.18 -12.78
C ARG A 177 -7.50 25.45 -13.88
N GLY A 178 -8.17 25.20 -15.02
CA GLY A 178 -7.55 24.60 -16.19
C GLY A 178 -7.29 23.10 -16.05
N VAL A 179 -7.92 22.43 -15.08
CA VAL A 179 -7.76 20.98 -14.91
C VAL A 179 -8.65 20.26 -15.92
N ASP A 180 -8.04 19.51 -16.85
CA ASP A 180 -8.77 18.66 -17.80
C ASP A 180 -9.26 17.37 -17.11
N VAL A 181 -10.57 17.20 -17.08
CA VAL A 181 -11.26 16.04 -16.49
C VAL A 181 -10.95 14.76 -17.28
N THR A 182 -10.72 14.88 -18.59
CA THR A 182 -10.38 13.74 -19.45
C THR A 182 -9.00 13.19 -19.10
N GLU A 183 -8.03 14.08 -18.95
CA GLU A 183 -6.68 13.71 -18.53
C GLU A 183 -6.64 13.21 -17.08
N LEU A 184 -7.39 13.84 -16.16
CA LEU A 184 -7.57 13.32 -14.79
C LEU A 184 -8.13 11.90 -14.77
N ARG A 185 -9.14 11.63 -15.61
CA ARG A 185 -9.72 10.30 -15.74
C ARG A 185 -8.70 9.30 -16.27
N ARG A 186 -7.95 9.65 -17.32
CA ARG A 186 -6.89 8.81 -17.87
C ARG A 186 -5.85 8.45 -16.81
N MET A 187 -5.39 9.43 -16.05
CA MET A 187 -4.44 9.23 -14.94
C MET A 187 -5.04 8.38 -13.81
N SER A 188 -6.32 8.57 -13.47
CA SER A 188 -7.01 7.75 -12.48
C SER A 188 -7.13 6.29 -12.92
N ASP A 189 -7.49 6.04 -14.18
CA ASP A 189 -7.61 4.69 -14.75
C ASP A 189 -6.24 3.98 -14.76
N GLU A 190 -5.16 4.71 -15.07
CA GLU A 190 -3.80 4.19 -15.01
C GLU A 190 -3.38 3.83 -13.58
N THR A 191 -3.67 4.71 -12.61
CA THR A 191 -3.45 4.43 -11.18
C THR A 191 -4.20 3.18 -10.74
N MET A 192 -5.48 3.04 -11.10
CA MET A 192 -6.32 1.89 -10.73
C MET A 192 -5.87 0.58 -11.39
N LYS A 193 -5.35 0.64 -12.62
CA LYS A 193 -4.74 -0.53 -13.27
C LYS A 193 -3.51 -1.00 -12.50
N ARG A 194 -2.59 -0.09 -12.17
CA ARG A 194 -1.37 -0.44 -11.45
C ARG A 194 -1.65 -0.90 -10.02
N ALA A 195 -2.68 -0.35 -9.37
CA ALA A 195 -3.15 -0.79 -8.06
C ALA A 195 -3.52 -2.27 -7.99
N ALA A 196 -4.11 -2.80 -9.06
CA ALA A 196 -4.51 -4.20 -9.19
C ALA A 196 -3.36 -5.15 -9.52
N LEU A 197 -2.13 -4.63 -9.72
CA LEU A 197 -0.97 -5.46 -10.01
C LEU A 197 -0.35 -6.04 -8.74
N THR A 198 -0.07 -7.33 -8.80
CA THR A 198 0.69 -8.07 -7.79
C THR A 198 2.18 -7.99 -8.14
N LEU A 199 2.99 -7.55 -7.19
CA LEU A 199 4.43 -7.74 -7.24
C LEU A 199 4.70 -9.14 -6.68
N THR A 200 5.58 -9.90 -7.32
CA THR A 200 6.11 -11.15 -6.76
C THR A 200 7.62 -11.08 -6.79
N LEU A 201 8.24 -11.08 -5.62
CA LEU A 201 9.68 -11.04 -5.45
C LEU A 201 10.16 -12.47 -5.18
N ASP A 202 11.05 -12.96 -6.05
CA ASP A 202 11.73 -14.25 -5.84
C ASP A 202 13.12 -14.06 -5.25
N GLU A 203 13.55 -12.81 -5.18
CA GLU A 203 14.85 -12.37 -4.73
C GLU A 203 14.97 -12.48 -3.22
N ASN A 204 16.18 -12.75 -2.78
CA ASN A 204 16.55 -12.83 -1.40
C ASN A 204 16.80 -11.42 -0.82
N VAL A 205 15.73 -10.63 -0.74
CA VAL A 205 15.78 -9.26 -0.17
C VAL A 205 15.03 -9.20 1.14
N TYR A 206 15.52 -8.38 2.07
CA TYR A 206 14.78 -7.99 3.26
C TYR A 206 13.82 -6.85 2.89
N PRO A 207 12.51 -7.08 2.94
CA PRO A 207 11.53 -6.05 2.63
C PRO A 207 11.30 -5.05 3.76
N VAL A 208 10.82 -3.87 3.40
CA VAL A 208 10.11 -2.98 4.32
C VAL A 208 8.95 -2.33 3.58
N ASN A 209 7.73 -2.50 4.08
CA ASN A 209 6.61 -1.70 3.61
C ASN A 209 6.64 -0.34 4.32
N LEU A 210 6.59 0.74 3.56
CA LEU A 210 6.62 2.10 4.06
C LEU A 210 5.42 2.89 3.55
N THR A 211 4.71 3.47 4.50
CA THR A 211 3.90 4.65 4.24
C THR A 211 4.79 5.90 4.33
N ARG A 212 4.25 7.09 4.02
CA ARG A 212 4.96 8.36 4.26
C ARG A 212 5.47 8.50 5.70
N ARG A 213 4.67 8.13 6.71
CA ARG A 213 5.11 8.15 8.13
C ARG A 213 6.22 7.11 8.37
N GLY A 214 6.18 6.01 7.63
CA GLY A 214 7.24 5.02 7.57
C GLY A 214 8.60 5.63 7.15
N LEU A 215 8.63 6.60 6.23
CA LEU A 215 9.89 7.29 5.86
C LEU A 215 10.54 7.98 7.06
N SER A 216 9.76 8.66 7.91
CA SER A 216 10.28 9.26 9.15
C SER A 216 10.68 8.22 10.20
N TYR A 217 10.22 6.98 10.07
CA TYR A 217 10.57 5.87 10.96
C TYR A 217 11.85 5.13 10.54
N LEU A 218 12.34 5.35 9.31
CA LEU A 218 13.52 4.66 8.77
C LEU A 218 14.75 4.71 9.67
N PRO A 219 15.15 5.86 10.25
CA PRO A 219 16.29 5.89 11.17
C PRO A 219 16.13 4.93 12.36
N THR A 220 14.92 4.87 12.93
CA THR A 220 14.58 3.97 14.04
C THR A 220 14.61 2.51 13.60
N LEU A 221 14.08 2.21 12.41
CA LEU A 221 14.12 0.86 11.84
C LEU A 221 15.56 0.37 11.66
N PHE A 222 16.42 1.13 10.97
CA PHE A 222 17.81 0.73 10.72
C PHE A 222 18.61 0.61 12.02
N LYS A 223 18.36 1.49 13.00
CA LYS A 223 18.94 1.36 14.34
C LYS A 223 18.55 0.04 15.01
N LYS A 224 17.28 -0.39 14.91
CA LYS A 224 16.82 -1.69 15.43
C LYS A 224 17.47 -2.87 14.70
N LEU A 225 17.71 -2.71 13.39
CA LEU A 225 18.46 -3.68 12.57
C LEU A 225 19.97 -3.68 12.87
N GLY A 226 20.46 -2.75 13.69
CA GLY A 226 21.84 -2.70 14.14
C GLY A 226 22.83 -2.12 13.12
N VAL A 227 22.33 -1.47 12.06
CA VAL A 227 23.11 -0.87 10.96
C VAL A 227 22.81 0.62 10.82
N SER A 228 23.71 1.38 10.20
CA SER A 228 23.38 2.73 9.71
C SER A 228 22.87 2.67 8.27
N VAL A 229 22.34 3.77 7.78
CA VAL A 229 21.88 3.85 6.38
C VAL A 229 22.25 5.18 5.74
N ARG A 230 22.66 5.13 4.47
CA ARG A 230 22.79 6.30 3.61
C ARG A 230 21.81 6.18 2.45
N LEU A 231 20.76 7.00 2.47
CA LEU A 231 19.70 7.00 1.47
C LEU A 231 19.62 8.32 0.72
N GLU A 232 19.43 8.25 -0.59
CA GLU A 232 19.08 9.34 -1.48
C GLU A 232 17.73 9.05 -2.11
N ILE A 233 16.67 9.61 -1.52
CA ILE A 233 15.30 9.37 -1.98
C ILE A 233 14.94 10.44 -3.03
N PRO A 234 14.60 10.05 -4.27
CA PRO A 234 14.23 11.01 -5.31
C PRO A 234 12.89 11.67 -4.95
N SER A 235 12.82 13.00 -4.90
CA SER A 235 11.59 13.76 -4.62
C SER A 235 11.33 14.82 -5.70
N PRO A 236 10.07 14.98 -6.17
CA PRO A 236 8.92 14.13 -5.88
C PRO A 236 9.04 12.80 -6.63
N TRP A 237 8.92 11.68 -5.92
CA TRP A 237 8.79 10.35 -6.54
C TRP A 237 7.41 10.15 -7.21
N TYR A 238 6.54 11.18 -7.13
CA TYR A 238 5.26 11.35 -7.82
C TYR A 238 5.32 12.49 -8.87
N ALA A 239 6.50 12.77 -9.45
CA ALA A 239 6.72 13.89 -10.38
C ALA A 239 5.67 13.97 -11.51
N ASP A 240 5.19 12.82 -11.98
CA ASP A 240 4.16 12.69 -13.01
C ASP A 240 2.79 13.28 -12.61
N LEU A 241 2.61 13.68 -11.34
CA LEU A 241 1.35 14.16 -10.77
C LEU A 241 1.42 15.61 -10.27
N LEU A 242 2.54 16.32 -10.51
CA LEU A 242 2.80 17.65 -9.94
C LEU A 242 1.74 18.70 -10.29
N ASP A 243 1.16 18.64 -11.48
CA ASP A 243 0.18 19.63 -11.95
C ASP A 243 -1.14 19.61 -11.17
N VAL A 244 -1.43 18.51 -10.46
CA VAL A 244 -2.69 18.32 -9.73
C VAL A 244 -2.51 18.32 -8.21
N VAL A 245 -1.27 18.29 -7.72
CA VAL A 245 -0.88 18.33 -6.29
C VAL A 245 -1.49 19.51 -5.51
N PRO A 246 -1.57 20.75 -6.05
CA PRO A 246 -2.13 21.89 -5.30
C PRO A 246 -3.58 21.72 -4.85
N PHE A 247 -4.33 20.77 -5.44
CA PHE A 247 -5.75 20.61 -5.17
C PHE A 247 -6.09 19.61 -4.08
N THR A 248 -5.09 18.98 -3.47
CA THR A 248 -5.29 18.01 -2.39
C THR A 248 -4.42 18.42 -1.19
N LYS A 249 -5.08 18.61 -0.03
CA LYS A 249 -4.38 18.95 1.23
C LYS A 249 -3.44 17.83 1.70
N ASP A 250 -3.60 16.62 1.14
CA ASP A 250 -2.97 15.39 1.59
C ASP A 250 -2.57 14.49 0.41
N PHE A 251 -1.88 15.05 -0.58
CA PHE A 251 -1.45 14.32 -1.79
C PHE A 251 -0.64 13.05 -1.49
N VAL A 252 -0.03 12.94 -0.32
CA VAL A 252 0.87 11.84 0.07
C VAL A 252 0.16 10.75 0.91
N GLN A 253 -1.13 10.88 1.24
CA GLN A 253 -1.83 9.96 2.17
C GLN A 253 -2.07 8.55 1.61
N SER A 254 -1.62 8.26 0.40
CA SER A 254 -1.99 7.03 -0.30
C SER A 254 -0.82 6.29 -0.92
N GLU A 255 0.41 6.69 -0.57
CA GLU A 255 1.61 6.11 -1.14
C GLU A 255 2.15 4.94 -0.30
N ASN A 256 2.28 3.78 -0.96
CA ASN A 256 2.96 2.61 -0.43
C ASN A 256 4.29 2.45 -1.16
N LEU A 257 5.37 2.67 -0.44
CA LEU A 257 6.73 2.47 -0.91
C LEU A 257 7.23 1.16 -0.35
N PHE A 258 7.91 0.36 -1.16
CA PHE A 258 8.59 -0.85 -0.69
C PHE A 258 10.09 -0.58 -0.70
N LEU A 259 10.73 -0.69 0.45
CA LEU A 259 12.19 -0.81 0.47
C LEU A 259 12.60 -2.27 0.37
N LEU A 260 13.67 -2.50 -0.37
CA LEU A 260 14.29 -3.79 -0.54
C LEU A 260 15.75 -3.66 -0.11
N ILE A 261 16.17 -4.46 0.87
CA ILE A 261 17.51 -4.40 1.42
C ILE A 261 18.19 -5.76 1.19
N GLY A 262 19.32 -5.80 0.50
CA GLY A 262 19.98 -7.08 0.19
C GLY A 262 21.27 -6.92 -0.60
N GLU A 263 21.75 -8.00 -1.21
CA GLU A 263 22.89 -7.92 -2.11
C GLU A 263 22.55 -7.11 -3.36
N LYS A 264 23.55 -6.47 -3.97
CA LYS A 264 23.36 -5.58 -5.12
C LYS A 264 22.52 -6.23 -6.22
N ASN A 265 22.92 -7.43 -6.65
CA ASN A 265 22.28 -8.15 -7.76
C ASN A 265 20.83 -8.55 -7.42
N GLU A 266 20.56 -8.87 -6.16
CA GLU A 266 19.23 -9.24 -5.68
C GLU A 266 18.30 -8.01 -5.67
N VAL A 267 18.79 -6.88 -5.17
CA VAL A 267 18.05 -5.62 -5.17
C VAL A 267 17.79 -5.15 -6.60
N GLU A 268 18.80 -5.15 -7.48
CA GLU A 268 18.65 -4.73 -8.88
C GLU A 268 17.67 -5.63 -9.65
N SER A 269 17.71 -6.95 -9.42
CA SER A 269 16.74 -7.89 -10.01
C SER A 269 15.31 -7.58 -9.57
N ALA A 270 15.10 -7.35 -8.28
CA ALA A 270 13.79 -7.01 -7.72
C ALA A 270 13.26 -5.66 -8.24
N LEU A 271 14.13 -4.64 -8.35
CA LEU A 271 13.78 -3.35 -8.96
C LEU A 271 13.38 -3.53 -10.43
N SER A 272 14.15 -4.31 -11.21
CA SER A 272 13.82 -4.62 -12.61
C SER A 272 12.48 -5.35 -12.76
N LYS A 273 12.09 -6.20 -11.80
CA LYS A 273 10.75 -6.81 -11.79
C LYS A 273 9.67 -5.77 -11.54
N GLY A 274 9.88 -4.86 -10.58
CA GLY A 274 8.98 -3.73 -10.33
C GLY A 274 8.75 -2.89 -11.59
N GLU A 275 9.82 -2.51 -12.30
CA GLU A 275 9.72 -1.72 -13.53
C GLU A 275 8.97 -2.45 -14.64
N ARG A 276 9.22 -3.75 -14.83
CA ARG A 276 8.55 -4.58 -15.85
C ARG A 276 7.04 -4.64 -15.67
N ILE A 277 6.55 -4.53 -14.44
CA ILE A 277 5.11 -4.46 -14.13
C ILE A 277 4.61 -3.02 -13.99
N GLY A 278 5.42 -2.01 -14.33
CA GLY A 278 5.02 -0.60 -14.37
C GLY A 278 5.10 0.15 -13.04
N PHE A 279 5.89 -0.35 -12.08
CA PHE A 279 6.19 0.36 -10.83
C PHE A 279 7.51 1.13 -10.95
N PRO A 280 7.50 2.47 -10.73
CA PRO A 280 8.73 3.24 -10.66
C PRO A 280 9.65 2.68 -9.57
N SER A 281 10.87 2.34 -9.93
CA SER A 281 11.81 1.65 -9.06
C SER A 281 13.16 2.37 -9.09
N PHE A 282 13.81 2.45 -7.93
CA PHE A 282 15.02 3.25 -7.75
C PHE A 282 16.00 2.52 -6.85
N LEU A 283 17.27 2.50 -7.23
CA LEU A 283 18.33 2.21 -6.28
C LEU A 283 18.61 3.48 -5.47
N ILE A 284 18.37 3.45 -4.16
CA ILE A 284 18.35 4.65 -3.34
C ILE A 284 19.48 4.72 -2.32
N GLY A 285 20.27 3.67 -2.12
CA GLY A 285 21.38 3.75 -1.18
C GLY A 285 21.96 2.43 -0.73
N ARG A 286 22.59 2.45 0.45
CA ARG A 286 23.22 1.30 1.09
C ARG A 286 23.24 1.41 2.61
N THR A 287 23.36 0.29 3.30
CA THR A 287 23.62 0.20 4.73
C THR A 287 25.11 0.45 5.02
N GLY A 288 25.42 0.97 6.21
CA GLY A 288 26.79 1.28 6.64
C GLY A 288 27.10 0.84 8.07
N SER A 289 28.35 1.05 8.50
CA SER A 289 28.79 0.89 9.88
C SER A 289 28.14 1.93 10.81
N ARG A 290 28.02 1.60 12.10
CA ARG A 290 27.06 2.16 13.08
C ARG A 290 27.05 3.68 13.32
N GLU A 291 27.90 4.48 12.69
CA GLU A 291 28.11 5.90 13.07
C GLU A 291 27.66 6.95 12.04
N ASP A 292 27.25 6.59 10.81
CA ASP A 292 26.89 7.57 9.75
C ASP A 292 25.50 7.34 9.13
N SER A 293 24.42 7.52 9.91
CA SER A 293 23.07 7.53 9.33
C SER A 293 22.76 8.87 8.68
N SER A 294 22.58 8.88 7.36
CA SER A 294 22.14 10.07 6.61
C SER A 294 21.00 9.71 5.64
N ILE A 295 19.85 10.34 5.82
CA ILE A 295 18.74 10.24 4.86
C ILE A 295 18.62 11.60 4.20
N ILE A 296 18.99 11.65 2.92
CA ILE A 296 18.91 12.85 2.10
C ILE A 296 17.73 12.69 1.15
N VAL A 297 16.73 13.57 1.28
CA VAL A 297 15.64 13.67 0.31
C VAL A 297 16.08 14.68 -0.76
N LYS A 298 16.48 14.20 -1.93
CA LYS A 298 16.88 15.07 -3.04
C LYS A 298 15.65 15.61 -3.73
N ARG A 299 15.43 16.93 -3.62
CA ARG A 299 14.46 17.64 -4.47
C ARG A 299 15.11 17.82 -5.85
N LYS A 300 14.46 17.33 -6.89
CA LYS A 300 14.78 17.75 -8.26
C LYS A 300 14.36 19.20 -8.47
#